data_AF-A0A7K9HNF0-F1
#
_entry.id   AF-A0A7K9HNF0-F1
#
_cell.length_a   1.000
_cell.length_b   1.000
_cell.length_c   1.000
_cell.angle_alpha   90.00
_cell.angle_beta   90.00
_cell.angle_gamma   90.00
#
_symmetry.space_group_name_H-M   'P 1'
#
loop_
_entity.id
_entity.type
_entity.pdbx_description
1 polymer ?
#
loop_
_entity_poly.entity_id
_entity_poly.type
_entity_poly.pdbx_seq_one_letter_code
_entity_poly.pdbx_strand_id
1 'polypeptide(L)'
;QYGFNLVMSHPHAVNEIALSLNNKNPRTKALVLELLAAVCLVRGGHEIILAAFDNFKEVCKEKHRFERLMDYFRNEDSSIDFMVACMQFINIVVHSVEDMNFRVHLQYEFTKLGLEEFLQ
;
A
#
# COMPACT_ATOMS: atom_id res chain seq x y z
N GLN A 1 3.44 6.95 21.49
CA GLN A 1 2.60 7.82 20.63
C GLN A 1 3.39 8.99 20.01
N TYR A 2 4.24 9.72 20.74
CA TYR A 2 4.95 10.90 20.19
C TYR A 2 5.77 10.63 18.91
N GLY A 3 6.58 9.56 18.87
CA GLY A 3 7.39 9.22 17.70
C GLY A 3 6.59 8.89 16.44
N PHE A 4 5.42 8.27 16.60
CA PHE A 4 4.53 7.96 15.46
C PHE A 4 3.98 9.23 14.81
N ASN A 5 3.55 10.20 15.62
CA ASN A 5 3.07 11.49 15.11
C ASN A 5 4.19 12.29 14.41
N LEU A 6 5.44 12.17 14.89
CA LEU A 6 6.59 12.77 14.20
C LEU A 6 6.85 12.16 12.83
N VAL A 7 6.72 10.83 12.70
CA VAL A 7 6.84 10.15 11.40
C VAL A 7 5.75 10.60 10.43
N MET A 8 4.50 10.69 10.89
CA MET A 8 3.39 11.13 10.03
C MET A 8 3.48 12.59 9.60
N SER A 9 4.03 13.45 10.45
CA SER A 9 4.22 14.87 10.13
C SER A 9 5.49 15.16 9.34
N HIS A 10 6.42 14.20 9.26
CA HIS A 10 7.63 14.35 8.48
C HIS A 10 7.34 14.17 6.98
N PRO A 11 7.65 15.16 6.13
CA PRO A 11 7.18 15.24 4.74
C PRO A 11 7.62 14.08 3.84
N HIS A 12 8.70 13.39 4.20
CA HIS A 12 9.27 12.31 3.39
C HIS A 12 9.25 10.95 4.07
N ALA A 13 8.93 10.86 5.36
CA ALA A 13 9.19 9.63 6.10
C ALA A 13 8.34 8.46 5.58
N VAL A 14 7.04 8.69 5.36
CA VAL A 14 6.14 7.66 4.83
C VAL A 14 6.44 7.34 3.36
N ASN A 15 6.86 8.32 2.57
CA ASN A 15 7.27 8.11 1.17
C ASN A 15 8.48 7.18 1.07
N GLU A 16 9.51 7.40 1.89
CA GLU A 16 10.70 6.53 1.92
C GLU A 16 10.37 5.11 2.42
N ILE A 17 9.43 4.99 3.36
CA ILE A 17 8.91 3.68 3.79
C ILE A 17 8.21 2.98 2.62
N ALA A 18 7.36 3.68 1.86
CA ALA A 18 6.70 3.12 0.68
C ALA A 18 7.72 2.71 -0.39
N LEU A 19 8.74 3.53 -0.67
CA LEU A 19 9.81 3.21 -1.63
C LEU A 19 10.63 1.98 -1.22
N SER A 20 10.72 1.70 0.08
CA SER A 20 11.39 0.49 0.61
C SER A 20 10.70 -0.82 0.21
N LEU A 21 9.46 -0.76 -0.30
CA LEU A 21 8.77 -1.91 -0.90
C LEU A 21 9.54 -2.50 -2.10
N ASN A 22 10.42 -1.72 -2.73
CA ASN A 22 11.28 -2.19 -3.82
C ASN A 22 12.41 -3.15 -3.38
N ASN A 23 12.60 -3.35 -2.07
CA ASN A 23 13.60 -4.29 -1.57
C ASN A 23 13.28 -5.73 -2.04
N LYS A 24 14.28 -6.50 -2.45
CA LYS A 24 14.09 -7.88 -2.93
C LYS A 24 13.59 -8.84 -1.85
N ASN A 25 13.90 -8.60 -0.57
CA ASN A 25 13.55 -9.49 0.53
C ASN A 25 12.04 -9.46 0.84
N PRO A 26 11.31 -10.59 0.72
CA PRO A 26 9.88 -10.64 1.00
C PRO A 26 9.52 -10.24 2.44
N ARG A 27 10.38 -10.56 3.42
CA ARG A 27 10.19 -10.15 4.82
C ARG A 27 10.23 -8.64 4.99
N THR A 28 11.13 -7.96 4.27
CA THR A 28 11.20 -6.50 4.28
C THR A 28 9.93 -5.89 3.69
N LYS A 29 9.44 -6.44 2.57
CA LYS A 29 8.18 -5.98 1.98
C LYS A 29 6.99 -6.18 2.92
N ALA A 30 6.89 -7.33 3.57
CA ALA A 30 5.82 -7.61 4.54
C ALA A 30 5.79 -6.57 5.66
N LEU A 31 6.95 -6.31 6.28
CA LEU A 31 7.07 -5.30 7.34
C LEU A 31 6.73 -3.88 6.85
N VAL A 32 7.15 -3.52 5.64
CA VAL A 32 6.77 -2.24 5.03
C VAL A 32 5.25 -2.13 4.91
N LEU A 33 4.57 -3.16 4.42
CA LEU A 33 3.12 -3.17 4.26
C LEU A 33 2.39 -3.13 5.59
N GLU A 34 2.86 -3.84 6.61
CA GLU A 34 2.31 -3.79 7.98
C GLU A 34 2.41 -2.37 8.58
N LEU A 35 3.56 -1.70 8.41
CA LEU A 35 3.75 -0.33 8.87
C LEU A 35 2.83 0.65 8.14
N LEU A 36 2.74 0.54 6.81
CA LEU A 36 1.86 1.39 6.00
C LEU A 36 0.38 1.14 6.32
N ALA A 37 -0.03 -0.11 6.58
CA ALA A 37 -1.37 -0.46 7.03
C ALA A 37 -1.71 0.18 8.38
N ALA A 38 -0.77 0.14 9.35
CA ALA A 38 -0.95 0.79 10.64
C ALA A 38 -1.10 2.32 10.52
N VAL A 39 -0.35 2.95 9.61
CA VAL A 39 -0.51 4.38 9.31
C VAL A 39 -1.85 4.65 8.62
N CYS A 40 -2.28 3.79 7.70
CA CYS A 40 -3.55 3.96 6.96
C CYS A 40 -4.77 4.05 7.89
N LEU A 41 -4.76 3.30 9.00
CA LEU A 41 -5.89 3.19 9.93
C LEU A 41 -6.02 4.34 10.93
N VAL A 42 -5.02 5.21 11.06
CA VAL A 42 -5.12 6.37 11.96
C VAL A 42 -5.79 7.55 11.28
N ARG A 43 -6.38 8.46 12.06
CA ARG A 43 -7.07 9.64 11.53
C ARG A 43 -6.13 10.48 10.67
N GLY A 44 -6.53 10.71 9.41
CA GLY A 44 -5.74 11.45 8.40
C GLY A 44 -4.59 10.65 7.79
N GLY A 45 -4.35 9.41 8.23
CA GLY A 45 -3.29 8.57 7.70
C GLY A 45 -3.59 8.00 6.32
N HIS A 46 -4.87 7.79 5.99
CA HIS A 46 -5.29 7.32 4.66
C HIS A 46 -4.80 8.23 3.53
N GLU A 47 -5.00 9.54 3.66
CA GLU A 47 -4.52 10.54 2.69
C GLU A 47 -2.99 10.51 2.53
N ILE A 48 -2.26 10.32 3.64
CA ILE A 48 -0.80 10.21 3.63
C ILE A 48 -0.36 8.96 2.86
N ILE A 49 -1.04 7.83 3.04
CA ILE A 49 -0.73 6.58 2.32
C ILE A 49 -0.97 6.75 0.82
N LEU A 50 -2.10 7.33 0.43
CA LEU A 50 -2.37 7.56 -0.99
C LEU A 50 -1.34 8.51 -1.63
N ALA A 51 -0.99 9.60 -0.94
CA ALA A 51 0.05 10.53 -1.40
C ALA A 51 1.44 9.85 -1.49
N ALA A 52 1.76 8.94 -0.56
CA ALA A 52 3.01 8.17 -0.61
C ALA A 52 3.05 7.22 -1.82
N PHE A 53 1.92 6.61 -2.18
CA PHE A 53 1.85 5.78 -3.37
C PHE A 53 1.74 6.57 -4.68
N ASP A 54 1.21 7.80 -4.67
CA ASP A 54 1.34 8.73 -5.79
C ASP A 54 2.81 9.13 -6.00
N ASN A 55 3.54 9.41 -4.91
CA ASN A 55 4.99 9.63 -4.98
C ASN A 55 5.73 8.38 -5.50
N PHE A 56 5.39 7.20 -4.99
CA PHE A 56 5.95 5.93 -5.43
C PHE A 56 5.76 5.75 -6.94
N LYS A 57 4.55 6.02 -7.45
CA LYS A 57 4.23 5.94 -8.88
C LYS A 57 5.13 6.84 -9.71
N GLU A 58 5.31 8.11 -9.33
CA GLU A 58 6.15 9.05 -10.07
C GLU A 58 7.64 8.67 -10.01
N VAL A 59 8.15 8.26 -8.84
CA VAL A 59 9.56 7.88 -8.65
C VAL A 59 9.89 6.56 -9.35
N CYS A 60 9.02 5.56 -9.23
CA CYS A 60 9.17 4.24 -9.84
C CYS A 60 8.72 4.19 -11.30
N LYS A 61 8.13 5.29 -11.82
CA LYS A 61 7.60 5.43 -13.17
C LYS A 61 6.52 4.40 -13.50
N GLU A 62 5.63 4.16 -12.54
CA GLU A 62 4.44 3.33 -12.76
C GLU A 62 3.45 4.08 -13.65
N LYS A 63 2.68 3.33 -14.45
CA LYS A 63 1.61 3.92 -15.25
C LYS A 63 0.39 4.18 -14.36
N HIS A 64 0.09 3.25 -13.46
CA HIS A 64 -0.98 3.33 -12.49
C HIS A 64 -0.43 3.18 -11.07
N ARG A 65 -1.03 3.87 -10.11
CA ARG A 65 -0.69 3.69 -8.69
C ARG A 65 -0.92 2.24 -8.28
N PHE A 66 -0.05 1.69 -7.44
CA PHE A 66 -0.08 0.31 -6.93
C PHE A 66 0.26 -0.78 -7.97
N GLU A 67 0.65 -0.42 -9.19
CA GLU A 67 0.96 -1.39 -10.25
C GLU A 67 2.05 -2.38 -9.83
N ARG A 68 3.15 -1.87 -9.27
CA ARG A 68 4.28 -2.68 -8.84
C ARG A 68 4.00 -3.45 -7.55
N LEU A 69 3.13 -2.93 -6.69
CA LEU A 69 2.60 -3.69 -5.54
C LEU A 69 1.88 -4.94 -6.05
N MET A 70 1.02 -4.79 -7.06
CA MET A 70 0.30 -5.91 -7.68
C MET A 70 1.25 -6.86 -8.41
N ASP A 71 2.31 -6.37 -9.04
CA ASP A 71 3.34 -7.23 -9.62
C ASP A 71 4.09 -8.04 -8.55
N TYR A 72 4.44 -7.44 -7.41
CA TYR A 72 5.04 -8.18 -6.31
C TYR A 72 4.09 -9.22 -5.72
N PHE A 73 2.80 -8.88 -5.61
CA PHE A 73 1.81 -9.80 -5.07
C PHE A 73 1.59 -11.01 -5.98
N ARG A 74 1.48 -10.79 -7.30
CA ARG A 74 1.22 -11.85 -8.28
C ARG A 74 2.39 -12.80 -8.51
N ASN A 75 3.62 -12.32 -8.33
CA ASN A 75 4.84 -13.09 -8.63
C ASN A 75 5.47 -13.74 -7.39
N GLU A 76 4.87 -13.60 -6.20
CA GLU A 76 5.41 -14.15 -4.96
C GLU A 76 4.65 -15.42 -4.56
N ASP A 77 5.25 -16.58 -4.80
CA ASP A 77 4.67 -17.89 -4.45
C ASP A 77 5.25 -18.47 -3.15
N SER A 78 6.33 -17.88 -2.61
CA SER A 78 7.14 -18.51 -1.57
C SER A 78 6.94 -17.93 -0.17
N SER A 79 6.51 -16.67 -0.08
CA SER A 79 6.34 -15.95 1.19
C SER A 79 4.87 -15.73 1.53
N ILE A 80 4.28 -16.67 2.28
CA ILE A 80 2.91 -16.56 2.80
C ILE A 80 2.74 -15.29 3.65
N ASP A 81 3.72 -14.98 4.50
CA ASP A 81 3.67 -13.78 5.35
C ASP A 81 3.53 -12.49 4.53
N PHE A 82 4.28 -12.37 3.43
CA PHE A 82 4.15 -11.23 2.52
C PHE A 82 2.79 -11.20 1.84
N MET A 83 2.31 -12.34 1.33
CA MET A 83 0.99 -12.41 0.67
C MET A 83 -0.13 -11.99 1.62
N VAL A 84 -0.08 -12.44 2.87
CA VAL A 84 -1.04 -12.06 3.92
C VAL A 84 -0.96 -10.56 4.21
N ALA A 85 0.24 -10.01 4.44
CA ALA A 85 0.43 -8.58 4.69
C ALA A 85 -0.03 -7.72 3.51
N CYS A 86 0.23 -8.16 2.27
CA CYS A 86 -0.18 -7.48 1.05
C CYS A 86 -1.69 -7.45 0.89
N MET A 87 -2.36 -8.60 1.04
CA MET A 87 -3.82 -8.64 0.96
C MET A 87 -4.49 -7.85 2.08
N GLN A 88 -3.95 -7.91 3.31
CA GLN A 88 -4.44 -7.09 4.41
C GLN A 88 -4.29 -5.59 4.14
N PHE A 89 -3.13 -5.17 3.63
CA PHE A 89 -2.89 -3.78 3.25
C PHE A 89 -3.89 -3.30 2.18
N ILE A 90 -4.08 -4.07 1.11
CA ILE A 90 -5.06 -3.75 0.05
C ILE A 90 -6.46 -3.62 0.64
N ASN A 91 -6.89 -4.59 1.45
CA ASN A 91 -8.20 -4.53 2.12
C ASN A 91 -8.37 -3.28 2.97
N ILE A 92 -7.34 -2.89 3.74
CA ILE A 92 -7.37 -1.69 4.57
C ILE A 92 -7.47 -0.43 3.70
N VAL A 93 -6.62 -0.29 2.68
CA VAL A 93 -6.62 0.90 1.81
C VAL A 93 -7.98 1.09 1.14
N VAL A 94 -8.60 0.00 0.67
CA VAL A 94 -9.85 0.05 -0.06
C VAL A 94 -11.06 0.22 0.86
N HIS A 95 -11.09 -0.43 2.03
CA HIS A 95 -12.30 -0.53 2.86
C HIS A 95 -12.31 0.32 4.13
N SER A 96 -11.20 0.99 4.49
CA SER A 96 -11.17 1.90 5.65
C SER A 96 -11.70 3.31 5.35
N VAL A 97 -12.00 3.64 4.10
CA VAL A 97 -12.51 4.96 3.71
C VAL A 97 -13.98 5.17 4.10
N GLU A 98 -14.31 6.39 4.53
CA GLU A 98 -15.67 6.77 4.93
C GLU A 98 -16.61 7.01 3.73
N ASP A 99 -16.09 7.59 2.64
CA ASP A 99 -16.86 7.85 1.42
C ASP A 99 -17.01 6.57 0.58
N MET A 100 -18.25 6.09 0.44
CA MET A 100 -18.56 4.88 -0.31
C MET A 100 -18.31 5.02 -1.82
N ASN A 101 -18.42 6.21 -2.40
CA ASN A 101 -18.05 6.42 -3.80
C ASN A 101 -16.53 6.33 -3.97
N PHE A 102 -15.79 6.86 -3.01
CA PHE A 102 -14.34 6.75 -3.01
C PHE A 102 -13.87 5.30 -2.81
N ARG A 103 -14.55 4.55 -1.95
CA ARG A 103 -14.36 3.09 -1.81
C ARG A 103 -14.52 2.37 -3.15
N VAL A 104 -15.60 2.64 -3.87
CA VAL A 104 -15.86 2.02 -5.19
C VAL A 104 -14.79 2.42 -6.20
N HIS A 105 -14.31 3.67 -6.16
CA HIS A 105 -13.21 4.11 -7.00
C HIS A 105 -11.91 3.33 -6.73
N LEU A 106 -11.53 3.18 -5.46
CA LEU A 106 -10.34 2.40 -5.06
C LEU A 106 -10.48 0.92 -5.41
N GLN A 107 -11.67 0.34 -5.24
CA GLN A 107 -11.95 -1.03 -5.71
C GLN A 107 -11.65 -1.15 -7.20
N TYR A 108 -12.18 -0.22 -8.00
CA TYR A 108 -11.99 -0.21 -9.44
C TYR A 108 -10.51 -0.04 -9.85
N GLU A 109 -9.71 0.75 -9.12
CA GLU A 109 -8.26 0.82 -9.35
C GLU A 109 -7.60 -0.56 -9.27
N PHE A 110 -7.89 -1.33 -8.21
CA PHE A 110 -7.33 -2.68 -8.06
C PHE A 110 -7.94 -3.70 -9.04
N THR A 111 -9.23 -3.58 -9.39
CA THR A 111 -9.84 -4.37 -10.47
C THR A 111 -9.09 -4.15 -11.79
N LYS A 112 -8.72 -2.90 -12.11
CA LYS A 112 -7.93 -2.57 -13.32
C LYS A 112 -6.52 -3.13 -13.32
N LEU A 113 -5.97 -3.40 -12.14
CA LEU A 113 -4.68 -4.07 -11.99
C LEU A 113 -4.80 -5.61 -11.99
N GLY A 114 -6.01 -6.15 -12.16
CA GLY A 114 -6.26 -7.59 -12.25
C GLY A 114 -6.33 -8.31 -10.89
N LEU A 115 -6.60 -7.59 -9.79
CA LEU A 115 -6.70 -8.22 -8.47
C LEU A 115 -7.81 -9.28 -8.42
N GLU A 116 -8.98 -9.02 -9.01
CA GLU A 116 -10.10 -9.96 -8.99
C GLU A 116 -9.79 -11.26 -9.74
N GLU A 117 -9.14 -11.16 -10.90
CA GLU A 117 -8.74 -12.31 -11.71
C GLU A 117 -7.68 -13.16 -11.02
N PHE A 118 -6.77 -12.52 -10.27
CA PHE A 118 -5.72 -13.21 -9.51
C PHE A 118 -6.26 -13.98 -8.30
N LEU A 119 -7.36 -13.53 -7.70
CA LEU A 119 -7.94 -14.15 -6.50
C LEU A 119 -8.94 -15.28 -6.81
N GLN A 120 -9.25 -15.53 -8.09
CA GLN A 120 -10.13 -16.62 -8.55
C GLN A 120 -9.34 -17.91 -8.77
#